data_AF-A0A7R9Y5C7-F1
#
_entry.id   AF-A0A7R9Y5C7-F1
#
_cell.length_a   1.000
_cell.length_b   1.000
_cell.length_c   1.000
_cell.angle_alpha   90.00
_cell.angle_beta   90.00
_cell.angle_gamma   90.00
#
_symmetry.space_group_name_H-M   'P 1'
#
loop_
_entity.id
_entity.type
_entity.pdbx_description
1 polymer ?
#
loop_
_entity_poly.entity_id
_entity_poly.type
_entity_poly.pdbx_seq_one_letter_code
_entity_poly.pdbx_strand_id
1 'polypeptide(L)'
;AKESTDGDDGDEYFSGEYSSARDDDKDRKALTSRLCYHVLGIVHAAWPPVPGRMKDYIATPKLNGYKALHTVVQPIGGGAKRGKWGEGGGDEVFPLELQIRTEDMHRMAECGIAADKEVKAAWRTTARRTSRRLRRKRAALEGGVGVSDGVNA
;
A
#
# COMPACT_ATOMS: atom_id res chain seq x y z
N ALA A 1 -8.99 -49.12 26.28
CA ALA A 1 -7.66 -48.57 26.56
C ALA A 1 -6.81 -48.75 25.32
N LYS A 2 -6.22 -47.63 24.85
CA LYS A 2 -5.11 -47.48 23.91
C LYS A 2 -5.34 -47.96 22.47
N GLU A 3 -5.80 -46.98 21.69
CA GLU A 3 -5.69 -46.89 20.24
C GLU A 3 -4.27 -46.44 19.86
N SER A 4 -3.87 -46.83 18.65
CA SER A 4 -2.54 -46.78 18.04
C SER A 4 -1.88 -45.40 18.06
N THR A 5 -0.58 -45.39 18.35
CA THR A 5 0.32 -44.26 18.09
C THR A 5 0.76 -44.32 16.64
N ASP A 6 0.12 -43.54 15.77
CA ASP A 6 0.66 -43.23 14.45
C ASP A 6 1.77 -42.19 14.60
N GLY A 7 2.93 -42.52 14.00
CA GLY A 7 4.19 -41.81 14.11
C GLY A 7 4.14 -40.39 13.54
N ASP A 8 4.75 -39.49 14.30
CA ASP A 8 5.09 -38.13 13.93
C ASP A 8 6.37 -38.18 13.07
N ASP A 9 6.21 -38.36 11.76
CA ASP A 9 7.31 -38.37 10.79
C ASP A 9 7.67 -36.93 10.37
N GLY A 10 8.66 -36.39 11.07
CA GLY A 10 9.73 -35.50 10.59
C GLY A 10 9.43 -34.51 9.47
N ASP A 11 9.12 -33.27 9.85
CA ASP A 11 9.30 -32.06 9.05
C ASP A 11 10.51 -31.24 9.55
N GLU A 12 11.69 -31.86 9.55
CA GLU A 12 12.97 -31.15 9.67
C GLU A 12 13.78 -31.36 8.39
N TYR A 13 14.49 -30.32 7.94
CA TYR A 13 15.23 -30.16 6.68
C TYR A 13 14.46 -29.62 5.47
N PHE A 14 14.22 -28.30 5.46
CA PHE A 14 14.51 -27.43 4.29
C PHE A 14 14.37 -25.93 4.68
N SER A 15 15.29 -25.40 5.51
CA SER A 15 15.19 -24.02 6.03
C SER A 15 16.44 -23.13 5.83
N GLY A 16 17.32 -23.47 4.89
CA GLY A 16 18.59 -22.75 4.70
C GLY A 16 18.61 -21.66 3.62
N GLU A 17 18.06 -21.91 2.43
CA GLU A 17 18.43 -21.11 1.24
C GLU A 17 17.29 -20.28 0.63
N TYR A 18 16.07 -20.37 1.20
CA TYR A 18 14.89 -19.71 0.63
C TYR A 18 14.59 -18.32 1.22
N SER A 19 15.29 -17.90 2.29
CA SER A 19 15.07 -16.60 2.93
C SER A 19 15.77 -15.47 2.20
N SER A 20 17.01 -15.67 1.75
CA SER A 20 17.86 -14.61 1.19
C SER A 20 17.23 -13.89 0.00
N ALA A 21 16.65 -14.63 -0.94
CA ALA A 21 16.02 -14.07 -2.14
C ALA A 21 14.78 -13.20 -1.83
N ARG A 22 14.08 -13.44 -0.71
CA ARG A 22 12.93 -12.61 -0.28
C ARG A 22 13.36 -11.35 0.45
N ASP A 23 14.45 -11.44 1.21
CA ASP A 23 15.04 -10.30 1.89
C ASP A 23 15.63 -9.33 0.84
N ASP A 24 16.30 -9.85 -0.19
CA ASP A 24 16.80 -9.08 -1.34
C ASP A 24 15.68 -8.33 -2.10
N ASP A 25 14.53 -8.98 -2.33
CA ASP A 25 13.39 -8.36 -3.00
C ASP A 25 12.78 -7.21 -2.19
N LYS A 26 12.68 -7.41 -0.88
CA LYS A 26 12.14 -6.42 0.04
C LYS A 26 13.05 -5.20 0.14
N ASP A 27 14.36 -5.43 0.20
CA ASP A 27 15.36 -4.37 0.23
C ASP A 27 15.39 -3.60 -1.09
N ARG A 28 15.27 -4.30 -2.23
CA ARG A 28 15.12 -3.69 -3.55
C ARG A 28 13.87 -2.82 -3.63
N LYS A 29 12.71 -3.31 -3.16
CA LYS A 29 11.46 -2.52 -3.12
C LYS A 29 11.55 -1.31 -2.18
N ALA A 30 12.28 -1.44 -1.07
CA ALA A 30 12.52 -0.32 -0.15
C ALA A 30 13.45 0.73 -0.79
N LEU A 31 14.51 0.30 -1.48
CA LEU A 31 15.43 1.18 -2.18
C LEU A 31 14.72 1.95 -3.30
N THR A 32 13.93 1.28 -4.14
CA THR A 32 13.19 1.93 -5.23
C THR A 32 12.16 2.93 -4.72
N SER A 33 11.52 2.66 -3.57
CA SER A 33 10.62 3.61 -2.92
C SER A 33 11.37 4.88 -2.45
N ARG A 34 12.60 4.74 -1.93
CA ARG A 34 13.46 5.89 -1.56
C ARG A 34 13.82 6.74 -2.78
N LEU A 35 14.04 6.12 -3.94
CA LEU A 35 14.30 6.86 -5.18
C LEU A 35 13.13 7.77 -5.57
N CYS A 36 11.87 7.37 -5.31
CA CYS A 36 10.72 8.26 -5.56
C CYS A 36 10.80 9.55 -4.74
N TYR A 37 11.21 9.47 -3.47
CA TYR A 37 11.39 10.65 -2.63
C TYR A 37 12.60 11.49 -3.04
N HIS A 38 13.65 10.85 -3.57
CA HIS A 38 14.79 11.57 -4.13
C HIS A 38 14.38 12.41 -5.36
N VAL A 39 13.62 11.80 -6.28
CA VAL A 39 13.05 12.51 -7.45
C VAL A 39 12.13 13.65 -7.01
N LEU A 40 11.31 13.43 -5.98
CA LEU A 40 10.47 14.49 -5.40
C LEU A 40 11.31 15.69 -4.94
N GLY A 41 12.44 15.43 -4.26
CA GLY A 41 13.37 16.48 -3.84
C GLY A 41 13.96 17.27 -5.00
N ILE A 42 14.35 16.59 -6.10
CA ILE A 42 14.85 17.25 -7.32
C ILE A 42 13.76 18.13 -7.94
N VAL A 43 12.54 17.62 -8.05
CA VAL A 43 11.39 18.36 -8.59
C VAL A 43 11.08 19.61 -7.76
N HIS A 44 11.07 19.49 -6.43
CA HIS A 44 10.80 20.62 -5.53
C HIS A 44 11.95 21.64 -5.50
N ALA A 45 13.18 21.22 -5.82
CA ALA A 45 14.31 22.12 -6.00
C ALA A 45 14.22 22.91 -7.32
N ALA A 46 13.69 22.29 -8.38
CA ALA A 46 13.50 22.94 -9.67
C ALA A 46 12.30 23.88 -9.69
N TRP A 47 11.17 23.46 -9.10
CA TRP A 47 9.91 24.21 -9.12
C TRP A 47 9.28 24.28 -7.74
N PRO A 48 8.90 25.48 -7.26
CA PRO A 48 8.21 25.63 -5.98
C PRO A 48 6.96 24.76 -5.90
N PRO A 49 6.83 23.89 -4.88
CA PRO A 49 5.62 23.12 -4.66
C PRO A 49 4.50 23.99 -4.11
N VAL A 50 3.26 23.66 -4.47
CA VAL A 50 2.07 24.30 -3.89
C VAL A 50 1.82 23.71 -2.49
N PRO A 51 1.82 24.52 -1.41
CA PRO A 51 1.61 24.03 -0.05
C PRO A 51 0.29 23.27 0.10
N GLY A 52 0.30 22.17 0.85
CA GLY A 52 -0.90 21.36 1.11
C GLY A 52 -1.43 20.54 -0.08
N ARG A 53 -0.74 20.56 -1.24
CA ARG A 53 -1.13 19.79 -2.43
C ARG A 53 -0.29 18.53 -2.65
N MET A 54 0.63 18.22 -1.74
CA MET A 54 1.41 16.99 -1.76
C MET A 54 0.61 15.86 -1.07
N LYS A 55 0.49 14.71 -1.72
CA LYS A 55 -0.15 13.50 -1.18
C LYS A 55 0.80 12.33 -1.28
N ASP A 56 1.08 11.70 -0.14
CA ASP A 56 1.96 10.54 -0.05
C ASP A 56 1.16 9.23 0.04
N TYR A 57 0.90 8.61 -1.11
CA TYR A 57 0.29 7.29 -1.17
C TYR A 57 1.32 6.15 -1.10
N ILE A 58 2.62 6.44 -0.97
CA ILE A 58 3.62 5.41 -0.70
C ILE A 58 3.56 5.04 0.79
N ALA A 59 3.55 6.05 1.67
CA ALA A 59 3.39 5.88 3.11
C ALA A 59 1.96 5.47 3.49
N THR A 60 0.95 6.08 2.84
CA THR A 60 -0.47 5.77 3.08
C THR A 60 -1.17 5.26 1.82
N PRO A 61 -0.99 3.96 1.46
CA PRO A 61 -1.59 3.39 0.27
C PRO A 61 -3.13 3.42 0.33
N LYS A 62 -3.77 3.58 -0.83
CA LYS A 62 -5.23 3.47 -0.93
C LYS A 62 -5.68 2.01 -0.77
N LEU A 63 -6.95 1.83 -0.42
CA LEU A 63 -7.58 0.50 -0.27
C LEU A 63 -7.49 -0.35 -1.54
N ASN A 64 -7.40 0.23 -2.73
CA ASN A 64 -7.23 -0.53 -3.97
C ASN A 64 -5.77 -0.92 -4.26
N GLY A 65 -4.84 -0.66 -3.33
CA GLY A 65 -3.41 -0.94 -3.50
C GLY A 65 -2.65 0.14 -4.27
N TYR A 66 -3.30 1.24 -4.67
CA TYR A 66 -2.64 2.33 -5.37
C TYR A 66 -1.59 3.02 -4.49
N LYS A 67 -0.40 3.19 -5.06
CA LYS A 67 0.73 3.89 -4.45
C LYS A 67 1.36 4.83 -5.48
N ALA A 68 1.66 6.06 -5.06
CA ALA A 68 2.38 7.09 -5.80
C ALA A 68 2.63 8.30 -4.87
N LEU A 69 3.58 9.16 -5.22
CA LEU A 69 3.68 10.51 -4.69
C LEU A 69 2.97 11.46 -5.66
N HIS A 70 2.02 12.23 -5.17
CA HIS A 70 1.37 13.29 -5.95
C HIS A 70 1.86 14.62 -5.42
N THR A 71 2.32 15.49 -6.31
CA THR A 71 2.69 16.87 -5.97
C THR A 71 2.21 17.81 -7.04
N VAL A 72 1.76 19.00 -6.65
CA VAL A 72 1.48 20.09 -7.57
C VAL A 72 2.62 21.11 -7.45
N VAL A 73 3.23 21.49 -8.56
CA VAL A 73 4.33 22.46 -8.62
C VAL A 73 3.96 23.63 -9.53
N GLN A 74 4.59 24.78 -9.33
CA GLN A 74 4.44 25.95 -10.17
C GLN A 74 5.71 26.14 -11.02
N PRO A 75 5.70 25.69 -12.29
CA PRO A 75 6.85 25.87 -13.16
C PRO A 75 7.01 27.36 -13.49
N ILE A 76 8.10 27.98 -13.04
CA ILE A 76 8.43 29.35 -13.43
C ILE A 76 8.95 29.27 -14.87
N GLY A 77 8.18 29.77 -15.84
CA GLY A 77 8.66 29.95 -17.20
C GLY A 77 9.88 30.86 -17.20
N GLY A 78 10.93 30.51 -17.95
CA GLY A 78 12.26 31.15 -17.95
C GLY A 78 12.33 32.64 -18.39
N GLY A 79 11.23 33.39 -18.28
CA GLY A 79 11.13 34.84 -18.49
C GLY A 79 10.01 35.50 -17.68
N ALA A 80 9.20 34.73 -16.94
CA ALA A 80 8.06 35.24 -16.19
C ALA A 80 8.54 35.97 -14.94
N LYS A 81 8.78 37.28 -15.07
CA LYS A 81 8.88 38.20 -13.93
C LYS A 81 7.74 37.89 -12.96
N ARG A 82 8.03 37.97 -11.66
CA ARG A 82 7.07 37.88 -10.55
C ARG A 82 6.10 39.07 -10.61
N GLY A 83 5.23 39.06 -11.62
CA GLY A 83 4.34 40.13 -12.03
C GLY A 83 2.90 39.76 -11.74
N LYS A 84 2.19 40.75 -11.22
CA LYS A 84 0.79 40.73 -10.78
C LYS A 84 -0.12 40.10 -11.86
N TRP A 85 -1.08 39.28 -11.43
CA TRP A 85 -2.13 38.72 -12.28
C TRP A 85 -2.90 39.85 -12.97
N GLY A 86 -2.97 39.81 -14.31
CA GLY A 86 -3.88 40.62 -15.09
C GLY A 86 -3.38 42.02 -15.43
N GLU A 87 -2.54 42.13 -16.46
CA GLU A 87 -2.61 43.19 -17.48
C GLU A 87 -1.61 42.86 -18.60
N GLY A 88 -2.12 42.35 -19.72
CA GLY A 88 -1.46 42.37 -21.03
C GLY A 88 -0.17 41.56 -21.21
N GLY A 89 -0.32 40.27 -21.56
CA GLY A 89 0.63 39.57 -22.45
C GLY A 89 1.92 38.99 -21.86
N GLY A 90 1.85 38.16 -20.82
CA GLY A 90 3.03 37.47 -20.27
C GLY A 90 2.72 36.05 -19.79
N ASP A 91 3.50 35.08 -20.29
CA ASP A 91 3.62 33.66 -19.91
C ASP A 91 2.64 33.16 -18.81
N GLU A 92 1.58 32.47 -19.22
CA GLU A 92 0.70 31.78 -18.27
C GLU A 92 1.46 30.65 -17.54
N VAL A 93 1.69 30.82 -16.25
CA VAL A 93 2.24 29.76 -15.38
C VAL A 93 1.10 28.86 -14.93
N PHE A 94 0.93 27.72 -15.61
CA PHE A 94 -0.04 26.70 -15.21
C PHE A 94 0.56 25.77 -14.14
N PRO A 95 -0.17 25.49 -13.03
CA PRO A 95 0.28 24.52 -12.05
C PRO A 95 0.34 23.13 -12.67
N LEU A 96 1.46 22.45 -12.50
CA LEU A 96 1.69 21.11 -13.03
C LEU A 96 1.49 20.07 -11.92
N GLU A 97 0.60 19.11 -12.14
CA GLU A 97 0.47 17.93 -11.28
C GLU A 97 1.45 16.84 -11.73
N LEU A 98 2.33 16.44 -10.83
CA LEU A 98 3.32 15.40 -11.04
C LEU A 98 2.98 14.18 -10.20
N GLN A 99 3.05 13.00 -10.83
CA GLN A 99 2.87 11.71 -10.19
C GLN A 99 4.15 10.90 -10.30
N ILE A 100 4.79 10.63 -9.16
CA ILE A 100 6.05 9.87 -9.09
C ILE A 100 5.74 8.49 -8.51
N ARG A 101 6.12 7.44 -9.23
CA ARG A 101 5.91 6.05 -8.81
C ARG A 101 6.95 5.14 -9.46
N THR A 102 7.22 4.00 -8.85
CA THR A 102 8.06 2.96 -9.45
C THR A 102 7.28 2.23 -10.54
N GLU A 103 8.00 1.48 -11.37
CA GLU A 103 7.41 0.65 -12.42
C GLU A 103 6.44 -0.42 -11.84
N ASP A 104 6.76 -1.01 -10.69
CA ASP A 104 5.87 -1.97 -10.04
C ASP A 104 4.59 -1.29 -9.51
N MET A 105 4.71 -0.07 -8.98
CA MET A 105 3.56 0.73 -8.56
C MET A 105 2.70 1.17 -9.76
N HIS A 106 3.32 1.39 -10.92
CA HIS A 106 2.64 1.68 -12.17
C HIS A 106 1.81 0.47 -12.64
N ARG A 107 2.43 -0.72 -12.72
CA ARG A 107 1.73 -1.97 -13.06
C ARG A 107 0.55 -2.25 -12.14
N MET A 108 0.71 -2.04 -10.83
CA MET A 108 -0.39 -2.17 -9.86
C MET A 108 -1.53 -1.18 -10.14
N ALA A 109 -1.21 0.06 -10.50
CA ALA A 109 -2.21 1.08 -10.75
C ALA A 109 -3.02 0.84 -12.02
N GLU A 110 -2.42 0.23 -13.05
CA GLU A 110 -3.10 -0.07 -14.32
C GLU A 110 -3.89 -1.38 -14.28
N CYS A 111 -3.27 -2.44 -13.77
CA CYS A 111 -3.83 -3.79 -13.85
C CYS A 111 -4.54 -4.23 -12.56
N GLY A 112 -4.35 -3.49 -11.47
CA GLY A 112 -4.96 -3.75 -10.16
C GLY A 112 -4.44 -5.02 -9.47
N ILE A 113 -5.07 -5.33 -8.33
CA ILE A 113 -4.72 -6.47 -7.46
C ILE A 113 -4.86 -7.83 -8.17
N ALA A 114 -5.69 -7.91 -9.22
CA ALA A 114 -5.96 -9.16 -9.91
C ALA A 114 -4.79 -9.66 -10.77
N ALA A 115 -3.94 -8.74 -11.24
CA ALA A 115 -2.82 -9.03 -12.15
C ALA A 115 -1.53 -9.42 -11.41
N ASP A 116 -1.34 -8.90 -10.20
CA ASP A 116 -0.17 -9.21 -9.38
C ASP A 116 -0.44 -10.42 -8.48
N LYS A 117 0.27 -11.52 -8.70
CA LYS A 117 0.09 -12.79 -7.98
C LYS A 117 0.41 -12.67 -6.48
N GLU A 118 1.43 -11.91 -6.12
CA GLU A 118 1.86 -11.75 -4.72
C GLU A 118 0.89 -10.87 -3.96
N VAL A 119 0.48 -9.76 -4.58
CA VAL A 119 -0.48 -8.83 -3.98
C VAL A 119 -1.84 -9.49 -3.86
N LYS A 120 -2.29 -10.25 -4.88
CA LYS A 120 -3.49 -11.08 -4.80
C LYS A 120 -3.42 -12.09 -3.65
N ALA A 121 -2.27 -12.73 -3.44
CA ALA A 121 -2.08 -13.69 -2.34
C ALA A 121 -2.12 -13.00 -0.96
N ALA A 122 -1.49 -11.83 -0.82
CA ALA A 122 -1.55 -11.01 0.39
C ALA A 122 -2.99 -10.58 0.70
N TRP A 123 -3.74 -10.12 -0.30
CA TRP A 123 -5.15 -9.76 -0.19
C TRP A 123 -6.03 -10.93 0.25
N ARG A 124 -5.85 -12.12 -0.34
CA ARG A 124 -6.56 -13.34 0.08
C ARG A 124 -6.25 -13.71 1.53
N THR A 125 -5.02 -13.51 1.98
CA THR A 125 -4.59 -13.83 3.35
C THR A 125 -5.23 -12.89 4.36
N THR A 126 -5.23 -11.58 4.07
CA THR A 126 -5.93 -10.58 4.90
C THR A 126 -7.43 -10.85 4.94
N ALA A 127 -8.07 -11.11 3.79
CA ALA A 127 -9.49 -11.44 3.72
C ALA A 127 -9.83 -12.67 4.58
N ARG A 128 -9.05 -13.76 4.48
CA ARG A 128 -9.21 -14.97 5.31
C ARG A 128 -9.09 -14.68 6.81
N ARG A 129 -8.12 -13.86 7.23
CA ARG A 129 -7.96 -13.46 8.64
C ARG A 129 -9.17 -12.67 9.14
N THR A 130 -9.66 -11.72 8.35
CA THR A 130 -10.84 -10.92 8.68
C THR A 130 -12.09 -11.80 8.76
N SER A 131 -12.31 -12.70 7.79
CA SER A 131 -13.42 -13.65 7.81
C SER A 131 -13.38 -14.58 9.03
N ARG A 132 -12.20 -15.09 9.41
CA ARG A 132 -12.04 -15.89 10.64
C ARG A 132 -12.39 -15.07 11.89
N ARG A 133 -11.95 -13.81 11.96
CA ARG A 133 -12.25 -12.91 13.09
C ARG A 133 -13.74 -12.62 13.20
N LEU A 134 -14.40 -12.32 12.08
CA LEU A 134 -15.84 -12.08 12.02
C LEU A 134 -16.62 -13.34 12.42
N ARG A 135 -16.22 -14.51 11.94
CA ARG A 135 -16.85 -15.79 12.32
C ARG A 135 -16.71 -16.06 13.81
N ARG A 136 -15.53 -15.81 14.41
CA ARG A 136 -15.32 -15.94 15.86
C ARG A 136 -16.17 -14.95 16.66
N LYS A 137 -16.24 -13.69 16.24
CA LYS A 137 -17.11 -12.69 16.88
C LYS A 137 -18.59 -13.08 16.80
N ARG A 138 -19.04 -13.57 15.65
CA ARG A 138 -20.42 -14.03 15.44
C ARG A 138 -20.75 -15.24 16.32
N ALA A 139 -19.88 -16.25 16.36
CA ALA A 139 -20.05 -17.42 17.23
C ALA A 139 -20.06 -17.05 18.73
N ALA A 140 -19.28 -16.05 19.16
CA ALA A 140 -19.30 -15.57 20.54
C ALA A 140 -20.60 -14.82 20.90
N LEU A 141 -21.21 -14.13 19.95
CA LEU A 141 -22.51 -13.47 20.13
C LEU A 141 -23.66 -14.48 20.10
N GLU A 142 -23.62 -15.45 19.17
CA GLU A 142 -24.64 -16.51 19.04
C GLU A 142 -24.55 -17.52 20.21
N GLY A 143 -23.35 -17.85 20.69
CA GLY A 143 -23.15 -18.71 21.88
C GLY A 143 -23.47 -18.04 23.22
N GLY A 144 -23.74 -16.73 23.25
CA GLY A 144 -24.25 -16.02 24.42
C GLY A 144 -25.79 -16.05 24.54
N VAL A 145 -26.49 -16.59 23.54
CA VAL A 145 -27.95 -16.71 23.53
C VAL A 145 -28.31 -18.19 23.69
N GLY A 146 -28.19 -18.68 24.93
CA GLY A 146 -28.47 -20.08 25.29
C GLY A 146 -29.18 -20.18 26.64
N VAL A 147 -30.51 -20.02 26.58
CA VAL A 147 -31.56 -20.72 27.35
C VAL A 147 -31.38 -20.87 28.87
N SER A 148 -32.14 -20.09 29.63
CA SER A 148 -32.54 -20.44 31.00
C SER A 148 -33.79 -21.32 30.96
N ASP A 149 -33.62 -22.64 30.90
CA ASP A 149 -34.69 -23.59 31.24
C ASP A 149 -34.78 -23.66 32.76
N GLY A 150 -35.71 -22.87 33.32
CA GLY A 150 -36.07 -22.93 34.74
C GLY A 150 -37.25 -23.87 34.94
N VAL A 151 -36.98 -25.16 35.10
CA VAL A 151 -37.91 -26.10 35.76
C VAL A 151 -37.60 -26.04 37.26
N ASN A 152 -38.56 -25.59 38.07
CA ASN A 152 -38.60 -25.95 39.48
C ASN A 152 -40.00 -25.84 40.08
N ALA A 153 -40.41 -26.94 40.73
CA ALA A 153 -41.60 -27.21 41.54
C ALA A 153 -42.95 -27.35 40.82
#